data_AF-A0A9P5XPZ6-F1
#
_entry.id   AF-A0A9P5XPZ6-F1
#
_cell.length_a   1.000
_cell.length_b   1.000
_cell.length_c   1.000
_cell.angle_alpha   90.00
_cell.angle_beta   90.00
_cell.angle_gamma   90.00
#
_symmetry.space_group_name_H-M   'P 1'
#
loop_
_entity.id
_entity.type
_entity.pdbx_description
1 polymer ?
#
loop_
_entity_poly.entity_id
_entity_poly.type
_entity_poly.pdbx_seq_one_letter_code
_entity_poly.pdbx_strand_id
1 'polypeptide(L)' 'YNTIRKQEYETLQSLMNRVEESISVIQNLRPESFTMVELDSELASMALIRALPEDYSSFVSTLMMKDKLDK' A
#
# COMPACT_ATOMS: atom_id res chain seq x y z
N TYR A 1 0.11 7.19 5.11
CA TYR A 1 -0.90 6.36 4.42
C TYR A 1 -1.78 7.23 3.55
N ASN A 2 -1.62 7.16 2.23
CA ASN A 2 -2.53 7.86 1.32
C ASN A 2 -3.86 7.10 1.29
N THR A 3 -4.80 7.50 2.14
CA THR A 3 -6.16 6.97 2.05
C THR A 3 -6.86 7.65 0.88
N ILE A 4 -7.17 6.89 -0.18
CA ILE A 4 -8.04 7.38 -1.26
C ILE A 4 -9.44 7.50 -0.66
N ARG A 5 -9.83 8.74 -0.36
CA ARG A 5 -11.16 9.08 0.16
C ARG A 5 -11.80 10.09 -0.77
N LYS A 6 -13.13 10.00 -0.90
CA LYS A 6 -13.94 10.98 -1.62
C LYS A 6 -13.72 12.36 -1.00
N GLN A 7 -13.35 13.34 -1.81
CA GLN A 7 -13.26 14.73 -1.37
C GLN A 7 -14.63 15.42 -1.46
N GLU A 8 -14.82 16.51 -0.72
CA GLU A 8 -16.12 17.22 -0.61
C GLU A 8 -16.65 17.65 -1.98
N TYR A 9 -15.81 18.26 -2.81
CA TYR A 9 -16.15 18.78 -4.13
C TYR A 9 -15.83 17.83 -5.29
N GLU A 10 -15.45 16.59 -4.99
CA GLU A 10 -15.11 15.59 -6.00
C GLU A 10 -16.35 14.83 -6.47
N THR A 11 -16.45 14.59 -7.78
CA THR A 11 -17.48 13.72 -8.36
C THR A 11 -17.12 12.24 -8.16
N LEU A 12 -18.12 11.35 -8.14
CA LEU A 12 -17.85 9.90 -8.06
C LEU A 12 -16.98 9.41 -9.23
N GLN A 13 -17.14 9.97 -10.42
CA GLN A 13 -16.31 9.61 -11.57
C GLN A 13 -14.84 9.99 -11.35
N SER A 14 -14.57 11.19 -10.82
CA SER A 14 -13.20 11.61 -10.49
C SER A 14 -12.58 10.68 -9.43
N LEU A 15 -13.36 10.28 -8.43
CA LEU A 15 -12.90 9.31 -7.43
C LEU A 15 -12.56 7.96 -8.06
N MET A 16 -13.43 7.45 -8.92
CA MET A 16 -13.20 6.18 -9.63
C MET A 16 -11.91 6.22 -10.45
N ASN A 17 -11.68 7.30 -11.20
CA ASN A 17 -10.46 7.46 -11.99
C ASN A 17 -9.19 7.43 -11.09
N ARG A 18 -9.21 8.10 -9.92
CA ARG A 18 -8.07 8.07 -8.98
C ARG A 18 -7.86 6.68 -8.36
N VAL A 19 -8.95 5.96 -8.09
CA VAL A 19 -8.89 4.58 -7.59
C VAL A 19 -8.25 3.69 -8.65
N GLU A 20 -8.70 3.78 -9.91
CA GLU A 20 -8.14 3.03 -11.04
C GLU A 20 -6.65 3.35 -11.27
N GLU A 21 -6.28 4.62 -11.26
CA GLU A 21 -4.87 5.05 -11.37
C GLU A 21 -4.02 4.45 -10.26
N SER A 22 -4.51 4.50 -9.01
CA SER A 22 -3.78 3.94 -7.87
C SER A 22 -3.67 2.41 -7.94
N ILE A 23 -4.71 1.72 -8.40
CA ILE A 23 -4.66 0.26 -8.64
C ILE A 23 -3.65 -0.05 -9.73
N SER A 24 -3.65 0.71 -10.82
CA SER A 24 -2.70 0.53 -11.93
C SER A 24 -1.26 0.71 -11.46
N VAL A 25 -0.98 1.75 -10.66
CA VAL A 25 0.35 1.96 -10.05
C VAL A 25 0.75 0.75 -9.20
N ILE A 26 -0.13 0.24 -8.34
CA ILE A 26 0.15 -0.94 -7.50
C ILE A 26 0.45 -2.17 -8.37
N GLN A 27 -0.31 -2.39 -9.44
CA GLN A 27 -0.11 -3.51 -10.36
C GLN A 27 1.22 -3.39 -11.10
N ASN A 28 1.59 -2.18 -11.57
CA ASN A 28 2.83 -1.92 -12.29
C ASN A 28 4.09 -2.04 -11.41
N LEU A 29 3.95 -1.99 -10.09
CA LEU A 29 5.05 -2.20 -9.15
C LEU A 29 5.38 -3.69 -8.97
N ARG A 30 4.50 -4.60 -9.40
CA ARG A 30 4.72 -6.04 -9.25
C ARG A 30 5.77 -6.53 -10.26
N PRO A 31 6.75 -7.34 -9.82
CA PRO A 31 7.59 -8.11 -10.73
C PRO A 31 6.75 -8.98 -11.67
N GLU A 32 7.25 -9.26 -12.88
CA GLU A 32 6.56 -10.16 -13.82
C GLU A 32 6.36 -11.58 -13.23
N SER A 33 7.24 -11.98 -12.31
CA SER A 33 7.18 -13.27 -11.61
C SER A 33 6.37 -13.23 -10.31
N PHE A 34 5.61 -12.17 -10.02
CA PHE A 34 4.92 -12.00 -8.75
C PHE A 34 3.88 -13.11 -8.50
N THR A 35 4.10 -13.85 -7.42
CA THR A 35 3.34 -15.04 -7.03
C THR A 35 2.31 -14.72 -5.94
N MET A 36 1.39 -15.66 -5.72
CA MET A 36 0.44 -15.56 -4.61
C MET A 36 1.13 -15.58 -3.23
N VAL A 37 2.27 -16.28 -3.11
CA VAL A 37 3.04 -16.33 -1.85
C VAL A 37 3.64 -14.97 -1.52
N GLU A 38 4.14 -14.25 -2.52
CA GLU A 38 4.62 -12.87 -2.34
C GLU A 38 3.47 -11.93 -1.97
N LEU A 39 2.28 -12.11 -2.57
CA LEU A 39 1.09 -11.37 -2.16
C LEU A 39 0.72 -11.60 -0.69
N ASP A 40 0.71 -12.85 -0.24
CA ASP A 40 0.39 -13.20 1.15
C ASP A 40 1.42 -12.60 2.12
N SER A 41 2.71 -12.58 1.73
CA SER A 41 3.79 -11.93 2.48
C SER A 41 3.58 -10.41 2.61
N GLU A 42 3.25 -9.74 1.49
CA GLU A 42 2.91 -8.31 1.49
C GLU A 42 1.71 -7.99 2.40
N LEU A 43 0.66 -8.81 2.32
CA LEU A 43 -0.54 -8.65 3.15
C LEU A 43 -0.22 -8.86 4.64
N ALA A 44 0.63 -9.83 4.99
CA ALA A 44 1.07 -10.06 6.35
C ALA A 44 1.86 -8.86 6.90
N SER A 45 2.76 -8.29 6.10
CA SER A 45 3.50 -7.06 6.46
C SER A 45 2.55 -5.88 6.67
N MET A 46 1.59 -5.66 5.77
CA MET A 46 0.58 -4.61 5.94
C MET A 46 -0.28 -4.80 7.19
N ALA A 47 -0.67 -6.04 7.49
CA ALA A 47 -1.43 -6.38 8.69
C ALA A 47 -0.62 -6.11 9.96
N LEU A 48 0.65 -6.52 9.99
CA LEU A 48 1.56 -6.28 11.11
C LEU A 48 1.70 -4.79 11.36
N ILE A 49 1.94 -4.00 10.33
CA ILE A 49 2.10 -2.55 10.49
C ILE A 49 0.81 -1.91 11.04
N ARG A 50 -0.37 -2.36 10.59
CA ARG A 50 -1.66 -1.85 11.08
C ARG A 50 -2.00 -2.31 12.51
N ALA A 51 -1.45 -3.42 12.97
CA ALA A 51 -1.71 -3.96 14.31
C ALA A 51 -0.90 -3.25 15.40
N LEU A 52 0.18 -2.57 15.04
CA LEU A 52 1.08 -1.94 16.00
C LEU A 52 0.57 -0.56 16.45
N PRO A 53 0.64 -0.25 17.76
CA PRO A 53 0.27 1.08 18.27
C PRO A 53 1.34 2.12 17.91
N GLU A 54 1.00 3.41 18.05
CA GLU A 54 1.87 4.54 17.66
C GLU A 54 3.24 4.53 18.34
N ASP A 55 3.34 3.94 19.54
CA ASP A 55 4.58 3.76 20.29
C ASP A 55 5.64 2.94 19.52
N TYR A 56 5.22 2.18 18.50
CA TYR A 56 6.10 1.40 17.62
C TYR A 56 6.36 2.08 16.27
N SER A 57 6.07 3.38 16.14
CA SER A 57 6.24 4.17 14.91
C SER A 57 7.64 4.09 14.29
N SER A 58 8.70 4.04 15.11
CA SER A 58 10.08 3.86 14.63
C SER A 58 10.32 2.46 14.03
N PHE A 59 9.71 1.43 14.61
CA PHE A 59 9.77 0.06 14.10
C PHE A 59 8.96 -0.08 12.80
N VAL A 60 7.75 0.49 12.77
CA VAL A 60 6.94 0.61 11.55
C VAL A 60 7.70 1.31 10.42
N SER A 61 8.41 2.40 10.73
CA SER A 61 9.23 3.12 9.74
C SER A 61 10.36 2.26 9.18
N THR A 62 10.96 1.40 10.01
CA THR A 62 12.01 0.46 9.59
C THR A 62 11.45 -0.63 8.67
N LEU A 63 10.27 -1.18 8.99
CA LEU A 63 9.57 -2.16 8.13
C LEU A 63 9.28 -1.56 6.74
N MET A 64 8.82 -0.31 6.68
CA MET A 64 8.55 0.42 5.43
C MET A 64 9.80 0.73 4.60
N MET A 65 10.97 0.75 5.23
CA MET A 65 12.26 1.02 4.57
C MET A 65 12.92 -0.24 4.03
N LYS A 66 12.81 -1.38 4.72
CA LYS A 66 13.37 -2.65 4.26
C LYS A 66 12.84 -3.06 2.89
N ASP A 67 11.55 -2.86 2.68
CA ASP A 67 10.86 -3.17 1.42
C ASP A 67 11.34 -2.33 0.21
N LYS A 68 12.07 -1.23 0.47
CA LYS A 68 12.66 -0.36 -0.56
C LYS A 68 14.14 -0.61 -0.82
N LEU A 69 14.80 -1.40 0.02
CA LEU A 69 16.26 -1.62 -0.02
C LEU A 69 16.65 -2.91 -0.75
N ASP A 70 15.73 -3.85 -0.92
CA ASP A 70 15.96 -5.11 -1.66
C ASP A 70 15.72 -4.96 -3.18
N LYS A 71 16.01 -3.77 -3.74
CA LYS A 71 15.87 -3.46 -5.16
C LYS A 71 17.21 -3.45 -5.89
#